data_AF-R0FQS6-F1
#
_entry.id   AF-R0FQS6-F1
#
_cell.length_a   1.000
_cell.length_b   1.000
_cell.length_c   1.000
_cell.angle_alpha   90.00
_cell.angle_beta   90.00
_cell.angle_gamma   90.00
#
_symmetry.space_group_name_H-M   'P 1'
#
loop_
_entity.id
_entity.type
_entity.pdbx_description
1 polymer ?
#
loop_
_entity_poly.entity_id
_entity_poly.type
_entity_poly.pdbx_seq_one_letter_code
_entity_poly.pdbx_strand_id
1 'polypeptide(L)'
;MLLGGVPTGVFWDTVDCKISDDRSVAEVTQNIKKKLTEVGIDGTDVVSIRAYGDDDDDGKDHDFNSAGVSFTHSPAGERDARHDQIFSDVFSWVKENPAPANLVLFMDMGDPTDEFESIVIYLLMKSNYRYLLGLELP
;
A
#
# COMPACT_ATOMS: atom_id res chain seq x y z
N MET A 1 20.26 15.88 -14.42
CA MET A 1 19.11 16.28 -13.58
C MET A 1 17.88 15.69 -14.26
N LEU A 2 17.37 14.55 -13.80
CA LEU A 2 16.10 14.03 -14.29
C LEU A 2 14.99 14.83 -13.60
N LEU A 3 14.16 15.50 -14.40
CA LEU A 3 13.05 16.35 -13.96
C LEU A 3 11.76 15.55 -13.69
N GLY A 4 11.87 14.33 -13.17
CA GLY A 4 10.72 13.46 -12.89
C GLY A 4 10.84 12.85 -11.50
N GLY A 5 9.72 12.74 -10.80
CA GLY A 5 9.68 12.12 -9.48
C GLY A 5 10.01 10.63 -9.52
N VAL A 6 10.42 10.08 -8.38
CA VAL A 6 10.57 8.62 -8.22
C VAL A 6 9.19 8.00 -8.02
N PRO A 7 8.73 7.08 -8.89
CA PRO A 7 7.42 6.44 -8.73
C PRO A 7 7.29 5.78 -7.37
N THR A 8 6.15 5.99 -6.71
CA THR A 8 5.85 5.41 -5.40
C THR A 8 4.50 4.71 -5.44
N GLY A 9 4.50 3.41 -5.16
CA GLY A 9 3.31 2.58 -5.04
C GLY A 9 3.01 2.31 -3.57
N VAL A 10 1.78 2.62 -3.14
CA VAL A 10 1.30 2.35 -1.78
C VAL A 10 0.19 1.31 -1.83
N PHE A 11 0.34 0.23 -1.07
CA PHE A 11 -0.61 -0.87 -0.98
C PHE A 11 -1.00 -1.04 0.48
N TRP A 12 -2.30 -0.96 0.75
CA TRP A 12 -2.84 -0.81 2.08
C TRP A 12 -3.95 -1.82 2.35
N ASP A 13 -3.65 -2.80 3.20
CA ASP A 13 -4.64 -3.69 3.81
C ASP A 13 -5.40 -2.91 4.89
N THR A 14 -6.65 -2.53 4.59
CA THR A 14 -7.49 -1.75 5.51
C THR A 14 -8.11 -2.59 6.62
N VAL A 15 -8.03 -3.92 6.52
CA VAL A 15 -8.53 -4.84 7.54
C VAL A 15 -7.46 -5.06 8.61
N ASP A 16 -6.21 -5.23 8.19
CA ASP A 16 -5.07 -5.34 9.08
C ASP A 16 -4.67 -3.96 9.64
N CYS A 17 -4.63 -2.93 8.79
CA CYS A 17 -4.34 -1.55 9.17
C CYS A 17 -5.61 -0.70 9.07
N LYS A 18 -6.51 -0.82 10.06
CA LYS A 18 -7.78 -0.08 10.09
C LYS A 18 -7.58 1.41 10.32
N ILE A 19 -8.42 2.21 9.66
CA ILE A 19 -8.62 3.62 10.02
C ILE A 19 -9.30 3.65 11.40
N SER A 20 -8.83 4.52 12.29
CA SER A 20 -9.50 4.74 13.57
C SER A 20 -10.83 5.47 13.36
N ASP A 21 -11.83 5.18 14.21
CA ASP A 21 -13.21 5.70 14.06
C ASP A 21 -13.30 7.23 14.04
N ASP A 22 -12.28 7.94 14.51
CA ASP A 22 -12.18 9.40 14.57
C ASP A 22 -11.50 10.03 13.35
N ARG A 23 -11.03 9.24 12.38
CA ARG A 23 -10.31 9.71 11.18
C ARG A 23 -11.04 9.34 9.90
N SER A 24 -10.97 10.24 8.92
CA SER A 24 -11.47 10.00 7.57
C SER A 24 -10.39 9.40 6.66
N VAL A 25 -10.82 8.71 5.59
CA VAL A 25 -9.92 8.21 4.54
C VAL A 25 -9.08 9.33 3.92
N ALA A 26 -9.67 10.51 3.75
CA ALA A 26 -8.99 11.67 3.21
C ALA A 26 -7.84 12.15 4.12
N GLU A 27 -8.06 12.23 5.44
CA GLU A 27 -7.03 12.62 6.42
C GLU A 27 -5.89 11.62 6.46
N VAL A 28 -6.19 10.32 6.52
CA VAL A 28 -5.17 9.27 6.49
C VAL A 28 -4.37 9.33 5.19
N THR A 29 -5.04 9.51 4.05
CA THR A 29 -4.38 9.61 2.74
C THR A 29 -3.44 10.82 2.67
N GLN A 30 -3.86 11.96 3.23
CA GLN A 30 -3.01 13.16 3.33
C GLN A 30 -1.81 12.92 4.26
N ASN A 31 -2.01 12.25 5.40
CA ASN A 31 -0.95 11.91 6.33
C ASN A 31 0.08 10.97 5.70
N ILE A 32 -0.36 9.95 4.97
CA ILE A 32 0.53 9.05 4.21
C ILE A 32 1.40 9.90 3.27
N LYS A 33 0.79 10.72 2.40
CA LYS A 33 1.52 11.57 1.44
C LYS A 33 2.51 12.52 2.14
N LYS A 34 2.08 13.15 3.25
CA LYS A 34 2.93 14.00 4.07
C LYS A 34 4.12 13.22 4.65
N LYS A 35 3.88 12.03 5.20
CA LYS A 35 4.93 11.24 5.83
C LYS A 35 5.96 10.73 4.83
N LEU A 36 5.51 10.32 3.64
CA LEU A 36 6.40 9.99 2.53
C LEU A 36 7.31 11.16 2.17
N THR A 37 6.76 12.37 2.11
CA THR A 37 7.55 13.59 1.86
C THR A 37 8.58 13.82 2.97
N GLU A 38 8.20 13.66 4.26
CA GLU A 38 9.10 13.85 5.41
C GLU A 38 10.29 12.88 5.44
N VAL A 39 10.11 11.64 4.99
CA VAL A 39 11.17 10.61 4.97
C VAL A 39 12.05 10.67 3.73
N GLY A 40 11.98 11.77 2.96
CA GLY A 40 12.82 12.00 1.78
C GLY A 40 12.36 11.22 0.55
N ILE A 41 11.06 10.87 0.49
CA ILE A 41 10.36 10.47 -0.74
C ILE A 41 9.72 11.75 -1.32
N ASP A 42 10.52 12.83 -1.42
CA ASP A 42 10.13 14.14 -1.92
C ASP A 42 10.23 14.22 -3.45
N GLY A 43 9.46 15.13 -4.05
CA GLY A 43 9.40 15.28 -5.51
C GLY A 43 8.81 14.06 -6.24
N THR A 44 8.14 13.16 -5.52
CA THR A 44 7.52 11.96 -6.09
C THR A 44 6.18 12.28 -6.75
N ASP A 45 5.99 11.75 -7.95
CA ASP A 45 4.65 11.51 -8.44
C ASP A 45 4.15 10.30 -7.64
N VAL A 46 3.34 10.52 -6.61
CA VAL A 46 2.63 9.42 -5.93
C VAL A 46 1.69 8.84 -6.98
N VAL A 47 2.14 7.76 -7.63
CA VAL A 47 1.50 7.21 -8.84
C VAL A 47 0.19 6.51 -8.48
N SER A 48 0.16 5.81 -7.35
CA SER A 48 -0.99 5.02 -6.96
C SER A 48 -1.00 4.70 -5.47
N ILE A 49 -2.13 4.97 -4.82
CA ILE A 49 -2.48 4.39 -3.52
C ILE A 49 -3.62 3.42 -3.79
N ARG A 50 -3.45 2.17 -3.36
CA ARG A 50 -4.46 1.12 -3.47
C ARG A 50 -4.74 0.55 -2.09
N ALA A 51 -6.02 0.46 -1.76
CA ALA A 51 -6.53 -0.08 -0.52
C ALA A 51 -7.29 -1.38 -0.78
N TYR A 52 -7.26 -2.28 0.19
CA TYR A 52 -7.88 -3.60 0.13
C TYR A 52 -8.72 -3.81 1.37
N GLY A 53 -10.00 -4.16 1.19
CA GLY A 53 -10.91 -4.44 2.29
C GLY A 53 -11.93 -5.50 1.92
N ASP A 54 -12.66 -5.97 2.92
CA ASP A 54 -13.63 -7.04 2.80
C ASP A 54 -14.95 -6.53 2.17
N ASP A 55 -15.67 -7.39 1.42
CA ASP A 55 -16.94 -7.06 0.74
C ASP A 55 -18.04 -6.47 1.66
N ASP A 56 -17.96 -6.70 2.98
CA ASP A 56 -18.91 -6.12 3.96
C ASP A 56 -18.73 -4.60 4.17
N ASP A 57 -17.71 -3.97 3.55
CA ASP A 57 -17.47 -2.53 3.56
C ASP A 57 -18.28 -1.77 2.50
N ASP A 58 -19.49 -2.26 2.19
CA ASP A 58 -20.47 -1.65 1.29
C ASP A 58 -20.67 -0.15 1.62
N GLY A 59 -20.06 0.71 0.82
CA GLY A 59 -20.14 2.17 0.93
C GLY A 59 -18.80 2.89 1.12
N LYS A 60 -17.72 2.19 1.49
CA LYS A 60 -16.40 2.83 1.68
C LYS A 60 -15.70 3.19 0.38
N ASP A 61 -16.01 2.51 -0.73
CA ASP A 61 -15.48 2.81 -2.07
C ASP A 61 -15.57 4.29 -2.42
N HIS A 62 -16.68 4.93 -2.06
CA HIS A 62 -16.88 6.34 -2.35
C HIS A 62 -15.85 7.22 -1.64
N ASP A 63 -15.57 6.94 -0.37
CA ASP A 63 -14.64 7.71 0.44
C ASP A 63 -13.18 7.51 -0.03
N PHE A 64 -12.80 6.26 -0.34
CA PHE A 64 -11.49 5.94 -0.91
C PHE A 64 -11.30 6.60 -2.27
N ASN A 65 -12.25 6.42 -3.20
CA ASN A 65 -12.15 7.02 -4.53
C ASN A 65 -12.12 8.55 -4.46
N SER A 66 -12.90 9.17 -3.56
CA SER A 66 -12.90 10.63 -3.35
C SER A 66 -11.58 11.14 -2.76
N ALA A 67 -10.88 10.32 -1.99
CA ALA A 67 -9.53 10.61 -1.48
C ALA A 67 -8.41 10.35 -2.53
N GLY A 68 -8.75 9.81 -3.70
CA GLY A 68 -7.80 9.41 -4.74
C GLY A 68 -7.09 8.09 -4.45
N VAL A 69 -7.77 7.18 -3.74
CA VAL A 69 -7.32 5.82 -3.44
C VAL A 69 -8.18 4.83 -4.19
N SER A 70 -7.56 3.94 -4.97
CA SER A 70 -8.27 2.82 -5.58
C SER A 70 -8.63 1.80 -4.50
N PHE A 71 -9.89 1.42 -4.37
CA PHE A 71 -10.31 0.38 -3.43
C PHE A 71 -10.57 -0.94 -4.18
N THR A 72 -10.02 -2.03 -3.68
CA THR A 72 -10.21 -3.38 -4.19
C THR A 72 -10.89 -4.22 -3.13
N HIS A 73 -12.06 -4.76 -3.47
CA HIS A 73 -12.78 -5.68 -2.61
C HIS A 73 -12.13 -7.07 -2.61
N SER A 74 -12.08 -7.67 -1.42
CA SER A 74 -11.64 -9.03 -1.19
C SER A 74 -12.76 -9.81 -0.50
N PRO A 75 -12.85 -11.14 -0.70
CA PRO A 75 -13.85 -11.95 -0.01
C PRO A 75 -13.76 -11.78 1.51
N ALA A 76 -14.89 -11.52 2.15
CA ALA A 76 -14.93 -11.21 3.59
C ALA A 76 -14.35 -12.35 4.45
N GLY A 77 -13.48 -11.98 5.41
CA GLY A 77 -12.85 -12.92 6.33
C GLY A 77 -11.70 -13.76 5.74
N GLU A 78 -11.36 -13.61 4.47
CA GLU A 78 -10.33 -14.39 3.78
C GLU A 78 -9.01 -13.59 3.69
N ARG A 79 -8.29 -13.48 4.83
CA ARG A 79 -7.00 -12.74 4.90
C ARG A 79 -6.00 -13.21 3.85
N ASP A 80 -5.85 -14.52 3.67
CA ASP A 80 -4.89 -15.09 2.71
C ASP A 80 -5.25 -14.70 1.27
N ALA A 81 -6.54 -14.71 0.91
CA ALA A 81 -6.99 -14.28 -0.41
C ALA A 81 -6.73 -12.79 -0.67
N ARG A 82 -6.91 -11.95 0.36
CA ARG A 82 -6.58 -10.52 0.28
C ARG A 82 -5.08 -10.30 0.13
N HIS A 83 -4.26 -11.06 0.86
CA HIS A 83 -2.80 -11.04 0.75
C HIS A 83 -2.33 -11.46 -0.64
N ASP A 84 -2.87 -12.56 -1.18
CA ASP A 84 -2.60 -13.01 -2.56
C ASP A 84 -2.94 -11.92 -3.60
N GLN A 85 -4.05 -11.20 -3.40
CA GLN A 85 -4.44 -10.09 -4.27
C GLN A 85 -3.46 -8.90 -4.16
N ILE A 86 -3.06 -8.52 -2.95
CA ILE A 86 -2.03 -7.48 -2.72
C ILE A 86 -0.74 -7.88 -3.44
N PHE A 87 -0.31 -9.14 -3.33
CA PHE A 87 0.91 -9.63 -3.97
C PHE A 87 0.84 -9.55 -5.49
N SER A 88 -0.26 -10.02 -6.07
CA SER A 88 -0.50 -9.97 -7.52
C SER A 88 -0.42 -8.54 -8.05
N ASP A 89 -1.01 -7.59 -7.33
CA ASP A 89 -1.01 -6.16 -7.70
C ASP A 89 0.37 -5.52 -7.51
N VAL A 90 1.08 -5.82 -6.41
CA VAL A 90 2.46 -5.37 -6.18
C VAL A 90 3.37 -5.85 -7.30
N PHE A 91 3.28 -7.13 -7.65
CA PHE A 91 4.09 -7.72 -8.72
C PHE A 91 3.80 -7.11 -10.08
N SER A 92 2.53 -6.83 -10.37
CA SER A 92 2.12 -6.13 -11.59
C SER A 92 2.64 -4.70 -11.63
N TRP A 93 2.51 -3.96 -10.53
CA TRP A 93 2.99 -2.59 -10.42
C TRP A 93 4.52 -2.48 -10.56
N VAL A 94 5.27 -3.39 -9.93
CA VAL A 94 6.74 -3.47 -10.01
C VAL A 94 7.23 -3.73 -11.44
N LYS A 95 6.48 -4.49 -12.25
CA LYS A 95 6.80 -4.70 -13.67
C LYS A 95 6.62 -3.43 -14.50
N GLU A 96 5.62 -2.62 -14.16
CA GLU A 96 5.31 -1.37 -14.85
C GLU A 96 6.22 -0.21 -14.40
N ASN A 97 6.76 -0.28 -13.18
CA ASN A 97 7.54 0.77 -12.54
C ASN A 97 8.94 0.25 -12.12
N PRO A 98 9.84 -0.07 -13.07
CA PRO A 98 11.17 -0.58 -12.75
C PRO A 98 11.99 0.42 -11.92
N ALA A 99 12.94 -0.10 -11.14
CA ALA A 99 13.79 0.73 -10.29
C ALA A 99 14.56 1.83 -11.08
N PRO A 100 14.74 3.05 -10.52
CA PRO A 100 14.42 3.42 -9.14
C PRO A 100 12.94 3.72 -8.92
N ALA A 101 12.35 3.06 -7.92
CA ALA A 101 10.97 3.24 -7.48
C ALA A 101 10.87 2.90 -5.99
N ASN A 102 9.81 3.39 -5.34
CA ASN A 102 9.52 3.12 -3.93
C ASN A 102 8.26 2.27 -3.81
N LEU A 103 8.27 1.34 -2.86
CA LEU A 103 7.11 0.54 -2.51
C LEU A 103 6.81 0.70 -1.03
N VAL A 104 5.53 0.92 -0.70
CA VAL A 104 5.07 1.05 0.68
C VAL A 104 3.94 0.07 0.91
N LEU A 105 4.09 -0.78 1.92
CA LEU A 105 3.09 -1.77 2.31
C LEU A 105 2.60 -1.44 3.72
N PHE A 106 1.29 -1.28 3.86
CA PHE A 106 0.59 -1.20 5.14
C PHE A 106 -0.25 -2.47 5.28
N MET A 107 0.29 -3.45 5.99
CA MET A 107 -0.38 -4.72 6.27
C MET A 107 0.23 -5.34 7.52
N ASP A 108 -0.52 -6.19 8.21
CA ASP A 108 0.05 -7.00 9.27
C ASP A 108 0.86 -8.11 8.62
N MET A 109 2.18 -8.02 8.77
CA MET A 109 3.13 -9.02 8.29
C MET A 109 3.32 -10.09 9.37
N GLY A 110 2.24 -10.55 10.02
CA GLY A 110 2.17 -11.86 10.67
C GLY A 110 3.36 -12.25 11.55
N ASP A 111 3.62 -13.56 11.64
CA ASP A 111 4.89 -14.07 12.15
C ASP A 111 5.82 -14.26 10.94
N PRO A 112 7.08 -13.79 10.96
CA PRO A 112 8.04 -13.93 9.85
C PRO A 112 8.30 -15.36 9.33
N THR A 113 7.71 -16.38 9.97
CA THR A 113 7.64 -17.75 9.44
C THR A 113 6.61 -17.95 8.33
N ASP A 114 5.70 -17.01 8.12
CA ASP A 114 4.75 -17.04 7.02
C ASP A 114 5.50 -16.89 5.69
N GLU A 115 5.47 -17.97 4.90
CA GLU A 115 6.24 -18.13 3.66
C GLU A 115 5.93 -17.02 2.64
N PHE A 116 4.70 -16.53 2.67
CA PHE A 116 4.21 -15.43 1.85
C PHE A 116 5.03 -14.14 2.05
N GLU A 117 5.23 -13.74 3.30
CA GLU A 117 5.97 -12.51 3.65
C GLU A 117 7.44 -12.61 3.32
N SER A 118 8.02 -13.79 3.56
CA SER A 118 9.41 -14.08 3.20
C SER A 118 9.65 -13.92 1.70
N ILE A 119 8.68 -14.31 0.86
CA ILE A 119 8.77 -14.16 -0.60
C ILE A 119 8.62 -12.68 -1.01
N VAL A 120 7.64 -11.96 -0.43
CA VAL A 120 7.46 -10.52 -0.72
C VAL A 120 8.72 -9.75 -0.34
N ILE A 121 9.18 -9.89 0.90
CA ILE A 121 10.40 -9.24 1.39
C ILE A 121 11.60 -9.62 0.50
N TYR A 122 11.77 -10.89 0.16
CA TYR A 122 12.85 -11.34 -0.72
C TYR A 122 12.82 -10.66 -2.10
N LEU A 123 11.65 -10.62 -2.75
CA LEU A 123 11.49 -10.02 -4.07
C LEU A 123 11.75 -8.51 -4.05
N LEU A 124 11.33 -7.83 -2.98
CA LEU A 124 11.58 -6.41 -2.79
C LEU A 124 13.05 -6.11 -2.51
N MET A 125 13.71 -6.91 -1.66
CA MET A 125 15.14 -6.79 -1.37
C MET A 125 16.01 -7.03 -2.60
N LYS A 126 15.61 -7.95 -3.50
CA LYS A 126 16.36 -8.22 -4.74
C LYS A 126 16.31 -7.09 -5.75
N SER A 127 15.35 -6.18 -5.63
CA SER A 127 14.98 -5.31 -6.75
C SER A 127 15.44 -3.84 -6.59
N ASN A 128 16.39 -3.54 -5.68
CA ASN A 128 16.92 -2.18 -5.42
C ASN A 128 15.84 -1.11 -5.08
N TYR A 129 14.65 -1.53 -4.62
CA TYR A 129 13.61 -0.62 -4.15
C TYR A 129 13.98 -0.08 -2.76
N ARG A 130 13.60 1.17 -2.48
CA ARG A 130 13.44 1.61 -1.09
C ARG A 130 12.03 1.23 -0.64
N TYR A 131 11.93 0.56 0.50
CA TYR A 131 10.66 0.14 1.07
C TYR A 131 10.46 0.70 2.48
N LEU A 132 9.21 1.00 2.79
CA LEU A 132 8.75 1.37 4.13
C LEU A 132 7.63 0.41 4.52
N LEU A 133 7.80 -0.26 5.65
CA LEU A 133 6.79 -1.12 6.26
C LEU A 133 6.17 -0.34 7.42
N GLY A 134 4.86 -0.18 7.41
CA GLY A 134 4.10 0.42 8.50
C GLY A 134 3.10 -0.57 9.05
N LEU A 135 3.19 -0.86 10.35
CA LEU A 135 2.20 -1.66 11.09
C LEU A 135 1.02 -0.81 11.57
N GLU A 136 1.15 0.51 11.55
CA GLU A 136 0.12 1.47 11.97
C GLU A 136 0.05 2.63 10.97
N LEU A 137 -1.17 3.09 10.67
CA LEU A 137 -1.40 4.26 9.83
C LEU A 137 -1.03 5.54 10.59
N PRO A 138 -0.26 6.46 9.97
CA PRO A 138 0.13 7.73 10.58
C PRO A 138 -1.05 8.64 10.89
#